data_AF-A0AA41VQZ4-F1
#
_entry.id   AF-A0AA41VQZ4-F1
#
_cell.length_a   1.000
_cell.length_b   1.000
_cell.length_c   1.000
_cell.angle_alpha   90.00
_cell.angle_beta   90.00
_cell.angle_gamma   90.00
#
_symmetry.space_group_name_H-M   'P 1'
#
loop_
_entity.id
_entity.type
_entity.pdbx_description
1 polymer ?
#
loop_
_entity_poly.entity_id
_entity_poly.type
_entity_poly.pdbx_seq_one_letter_code
_entity_poly.pdbx_strand_id
1 'polypeptide(L)' 'GHNEAEFGMSWCAGFGGPFYSSYFEVMPKQQGFEKRRDLYMLYHYLNHYNLFGSGYRSSAMSIIDDYIRILNA' A
#
# COMPACT_ATOMS: atom_id res chain seq x y z
N GLY A 1 -3.63 11.34 -10.56
CA GLY A 1 -2.88 10.15 -10.08
C GLY A 1 -3.77 8.93 -10.16
N HIS A 2 -3.34 7.79 -9.64
CA HIS A 2 -4.19 6.62 -9.49
C HIS A 2 -4.90 6.68 -8.13
N ASN A 3 -6.23 6.53 -8.10
CA ASN A 3 -7.03 6.68 -6.89
C ASN A 3 -6.63 5.71 -5.76
N GLU A 4 -6.20 4.49 -6.12
CA GLU A 4 -5.73 3.50 -5.14
C GLU A 4 -4.50 3.96 -4.33
N ALA A 5 -3.73 4.92 -4.85
CA ALA A 5 -2.56 5.46 -4.16
C ALA A 5 -2.91 6.27 -2.91
N GLU A 6 -4.14 6.78 -2.80
CA GLU A 6 -4.63 7.50 -1.62
C GLU A 6 -4.64 6.60 -0.36
N PHE A 7 -4.66 5.27 -0.53
CA PHE A 7 -4.64 4.31 0.56
C PHE A 7 -3.23 3.93 1.04
N GLY A 8 -2.17 4.52 0.47
CA GLY A 8 -0.78 4.18 0.80
C GLY A 8 -0.40 4.37 2.27
N MET A 9 -1.11 5.24 3.01
CA MET A 9 -0.95 5.46 4.46
C MET A 9 -2.05 4.81 5.31
N SER A 10 -2.89 3.95 4.73
CA SER A 10 -4.05 3.37 5.44
C SER A 10 -3.68 2.61 6.71
N TRP A 11 -2.46 2.06 6.78
CA TRP A 11 -1.92 1.35 7.95
C TRP A 11 -1.76 2.23 9.20
N CYS A 12 -1.65 3.55 9.06
CA CYS A 12 -1.60 4.49 10.19
C CYS A 12 -2.85 5.36 10.32
N ALA A 13 -3.77 5.31 9.35
CA ALA A 13 -4.95 6.17 9.29
C ALA A 13 -6.15 5.61 10.06
N GLY A 14 -6.15 4.31 10.40
CA GLY A 14 -7.24 3.69 11.17
C GLY A 14 -8.55 3.51 10.38
N PHE A 15 -8.47 3.39 9.06
CA PHE A 15 -9.67 3.18 8.23
C PHE A 15 -10.30 1.80 8.52
N GLY A 16 -11.55 1.83 9.00
CA GLY A 16 -12.34 0.63 9.26
C GLY A 16 -13.12 0.14 8.04
N GLY A 17 -13.73 -1.05 8.15
CA GLY A 17 -14.56 -1.65 7.10
C GLY A 17 -15.61 -0.71 6.48
N PRO A 18 -16.37 0.08 7.27
CA PRO A 18 -17.38 0.99 6.71
C PRO A 18 -16.81 2.03 5.72
N PHE A 19 -15.60 2.54 5.95
CA PHE A 19 -14.95 3.48 5.04
C PHE A 19 -14.73 2.84 3.66
N TYR A 20 -14.15 1.64 3.63
CA TYR A 20 -13.89 0.94 2.38
C TYR A 20 -15.19 0.55 1.68
N SER A 21 -16.20 0.09 2.41
CA SER A 21 -17.51 -0.24 1.82
C SER A 21 -18.11 0.96 1.10
N SER A 22 -18.22 2.12 1.78
CA SER A 22 -18.76 3.33 1.17
C SER A 22 -17.89 3.89 0.03
N TYR A 23 -16.56 3.74 0.11
CA TYR A 23 -15.69 4.12 -1.00
C TYR A 23 -15.96 3.26 -2.25
N PHE A 24 -16.03 1.94 -2.09
CA PHE A 24 -16.20 1.01 -3.21
C PHE A 24 -17.63 0.94 -3.76
N GLU A 25 -18.62 1.48 -3.04
CA GLU A 25 -19.97 1.75 -3.58
C GLU A 25 -19.95 2.81 -4.69
N VAL A 26 -19.10 3.83 -4.56
CA VAL A 26 -18.99 4.93 -5.53
C VAL A 26 -17.90 4.68 -6.57
N MET A 27 -16.77 4.11 -6.13
CA MET A 27 -15.58 3.85 -6.94
C MET A 27 -15.24 2.36 -6.90
N PRO A 28 -15.81 1.52 -7.80
CA PRO A 28 -15.64 0.08 -7.75
C PRO A 28 -14.18 -0.36 -7.84
N LYS A 29 -13.83 -1.44 -7.11
CA LYS A 29 -12.50 -2.05 -7.17
C LYS A 29 -12.18 -2.50 -8.60
N GLN A 30 -11.01 -2.11 -9.09
CA GLN A 30 -10.48 -2.65 -10.34
C GLN A 30 -9.75 -3.98 -10.10
N GLN A 31 -9.66 -4.79 -11.16
CA GLN A 31 -8.88 -6.03 -11.11
C GLN A 31 -7.44 -5.74 -10.66
N GLY A 32 -6.97 -6.52 -9.69
CA GLY A 32 -5.63 -6.38 -9.13
C GLY A 32 -5.48 -5.32 -8.03
N PHE A 33 -6.57 -4.69 -7.56
CA PHE A 33 -6.56 -3.76 -6.42
C PHE A 33 -5.76 -4.31 -5.22
N GLU A 34 -6.12 -5.51 -4.75
CA GLU A 34 -5.46 -6.13 -3.59
C GLU A 34 -3.97 -6.39 -3.85
N LYS A 35 -3.60 -6.73 -5.10
CA LYS A 35 -2.21 -6.94 -5.49
C LYS A 35 -1.41 -5.65 -5.59
N ARG A 36 -2.03 -4.49 -5.76
CA ARG A 36 -1.34 -3.19 -5.89
C ARG A 36 -1.30 -2.40 -4.58
N ARG A 37 -2.10 -2.77 -3.59
CA ARG A 37 -2.17 -2.07 -2.30
C ARG A 37 -0.78 -1.91 -1.66
N ASP A 38 -0.02 -2.99 -1.60
CA ASP A 38 1.28 -2.98 -0.93
C ASP A 38 2.32 -2.17 -1.72
N LEU A 39 2.18 -2.08 -3.06
CA LEU A 39 3.02 -1.21 -3.90
C LEU A 39 2.83 0.28 -3.55
N TYR A 40 1.61 0.73 -3.27
CA TYR A 40 1.39 2.12 -2.83
C TYR A 40 1.90 2.35 -1.41
N MET A 41 1.77 1.35 -0.55
CA MET A 41 2.33 1.40 0.80
C MET A 41 3.87 1.46 0.78
N LEU A 42 4.52 0.77 -0.16
CA LEU A 42 5.98 0.79 -0.33
C LEU A 42 6.52 2.20 -0.51
N TYR A 43 5.87 3.03 -1.35
CA TYR A 43 6.26 4.44 -1.51
C TYR A 43 6.36 5.16 -0.16
N HIS A 44 5.37 4.94 0.71
CA HIS A 44 5.34 5.58 2.01
C HIS A 44 6.33 5.00 3.01
N TYR A 45 6.61 3.69 2.97
CA TYR A 45 7.67 3.11 3.79
C TYR A 45 9.05 3.60 3.37
N LEU A 46 9.30 3.77 2.06
CA LEU A 46 10.54 4.40 1.58
C LEU A 46 10.64 5.86 2.02
N ASN A 47 9.54 6.62 1.92
CA ASN A 47 9.50 7.99 2.43
C ASN A 47 9.77 8.05 3.94
N HIS A 48 9.15 7.17 4.73
CA HIS A 48 9.37 7.11 6.18
C HIS A 48 10.79 6.65 6.52
N TYR A 49 11.36 5.72 5.74
CA TYR A 49 12.75 5.33 5.90
C TYR A 49 13.69 6.52 5.68
N ASN A 50 13.47 7.30 4.63
CA ASN A 50 14.29 8.48 4.33
C ASN A 50 14.17 9.57 5.40
N LEU A 51 12.97 9.82 5.92
CA LEU A 51 12.71 10.92 6.85
C LEU A 51 12.95 10.58 8.32
N PHE A 52 12.68 9.33 8.72
CA PHE A 52 12.63 8.92 10.14
C PHE A 52 13.63 7.79 10.46
N GLY A 53 14.40 7.35 9.47
CA GLY A 53 15.50 6.40 9.65
C GLY A 53 15.11 4.93 9.54
N SER A 54 16.07 4.07 9.88
CA SER A 54 16.07 2.64 9.52
C SER A 54 14.95 1.79 10.10
N GLY A 55 14.14 2.30 11.03
CA GLY A 55 12.99 1.59 11.60
C GLY A 55 11.97 1.13 10.54
N TYR A 56 11.91 1.79 9.39
CA TYR A 56 10.99 1.48 8.30
C TYR A 56 11.61 0.62 7.18
N ARG A 57 12.92 0.33 7.26
CA ARG A 57 13.64 -0.40 6.22
C ARG A 57 13.11 -1.82 6.03
N SER A 58 12.84 -2.54 7.12
CA SER A 58 12.33 -3.92 7.06
C SER A 58 10.99 -4.00 6.36
N SER A 59 10.07 -3.07 6.64
CA SER A 59 8.76 -2.98 5.99
C SER A 59 8.88 -2.72 4.49
N ALA A 60 9.75 -1.80 4.08
CA ALA A 60 9.99 -1.54 2.66
C ALA A 60 10.60 -2.76 1.95
N MET A 61 11.62 -3.39 2.54
CA MET A 61 12.29 -4.54 1.94
C MET A 61 11.37 -5.76 1.80
N SER A 62 10.53 -6.05 2.81
CA SER A 62 9.58 -7.16 2.74
C SER A 62 8.68 -7.06 1.51
N ILE A 63 8.14 -5.87 1.24
CA ILE A 63 7.27 -5.66 0.08
C ILE A 63 8.03 -5.83 -1.24
N ILE A 64 9.26 -5.31 -1.31
CA ILE A 64 10.12 -5.45 -2.50
C ILE A 64 10.39 -6.93 -2.80
N ASP A 65 10.80 -7.69 -1.78
CA ASP A 65 11.13 -9.11 -1.92
C ASP A 65 9.89 -9.93 -2.35
N ASP A 66 8.71 -9.62 -1.80
CA ASP A 66 7.45 -10.25 -2.19
C ASP A 66 7.10 -9.99 -3.66
N TYR A 67 7.23 -8.75 -4.15
CA TYR A 67 6.99 -8.46 -5.57
C TYR A 67 8.01 -9.11 -6.50
N ILE A 68 9.30 -9.12 -6.12
CA ILE A 68 10.34 -9.82 -6.89
C ILE A 68 9.99 -11.31 -7.00
N ARG A 69 9.56 -11.94 -5.90
CA ARG A 69 9.15 -13.34 -5.91
C ARG A 69 7.92 -13.60 -6.79
N ILE A 70 6.91 -12.73 -6.73
CA ILE A 70 5.68 -12.86 -7.52
C ILE A 70 5.96 -12.72 -9.02
N LEU A 71 6.87 -11.83 -9.43
CA LEU A 71 7.17 -11.57 -10.83
C LEU A 71 8.11 -12.60 -11.46
N ASN A 72 8.89 -13.32 -10.64
CA ASN A 72 9.81 -14.36 -11.06
C ASN A 72 9.20 -15.78 -11.02
N ALA A 73 7.94 -15.91 -10.61
CA ALA A 73 7.18 -17.16 -10.61
C ALA A 73 6.41 -17.34 -11.93
#